data_AF-A0A411F104-F1
#
_entry.id   AF-A0A411F104-F1
#
_cell.length_a   1.000
_cell.length_b   1.000
_cell.length_c   1.000
_cell.angle_alpha   90.00
_cell.angle_beta   90.00
_cell.angle_gamma   90.00
#
_symmetry.space_group_name_H-M   'P 1'
#
loop_
_entity.id
_entity.type
_entity.pdbx_description
1 polymer ?
#
loop_
_entity_poly.entity_id
_entity_poly.type
_entity_poly.pdbx_seq_one_letter_code
_entity_poly.pdbx_strand_id
1 'polypeptide(L)' 'NQMLENSFLIDTRMKKFDTAVPATPLVGSLSKAQFCTGSGHPISKPVWTDLSDWDILDR' A
#
# COMPACT_ATOMS: atom_id res chain seq x y z
N ASN A 1 13.78 9.88 -5.78
CA ASN A 1 12.98 10.41 -6.91
C ASN A 1 12.17 9.34 -7.64
N GLN A 2 12.64 8.09 -7.80
CA GLN A 2 11.82 7.00 -8.38
C GLN A 2 10.71 6.47 -7.45
N MET A 3 10.94 6.48 -6.12
CA MET A 3 9.96 5.97 -5.15
C MET A 3 8.72 6.87 -5.01
N LEU A 4 8.91 8.19 -5.16
CA LEU A 4 7.85 9.19 -5.15
C LEU A 4 7.00 9.14 -6.44
N GLU A 5 7.65 8.92 -7.58
CA GLU A 5 6.97 8.70 -8.86
C GLU A 5 6.14 7.42 -8.83
N ASN A 6 6.67 6.34 -8.24
CA ASN A 6 5.92 5.10 -8.06
C ASN A 6 4.75 5.25 -7.09
N SER A 7 4.92 5.95 -5.96
CA SER A 7 3.83 6.20 -5.02
C SER A 7 2.74 7.08 -5.64
N PHE A 8 3.12 8.09 -6.42
CA PHE A 8 2.18 8.95 -7.16
C PHE A 8 1.39 8.18 -8.24
N LEU A 9 2.07 7.30 -8.99
CA LEU A 9 1.41 6.43 -9.97
C LEU A 9 0.52 5.39 -9.31
N ILE A 10 0.90 4.87 -8.14
CA ILE A 10 0.08 3.94 -7.34
C ILE A 10 -1.13 4.67 -6.79
N ASP A 11 -0.99 5.87 -6.21
CA ASP A 11 -2.09 6.68 -5.68
C ASP A 11 -3.10 7.07 -6.77
N THR A 12 -2.59 7.59 -7.89
CA THR A 12 -3.40 7.96 -9.07
C THR A 12 -4.12 6.73 -9.66
N ARG A 13 -3.45 5.57 -9.69
CA ARG A 13 -4.05 4.31 -10.19
C ARG A 13 -5.02 3.70 -9.17
N MET A 14 -4.74 3.79 -7.87
CA MET A 14 -5.62 3.33 -6.78
C MET A 14 -6.92 4.14 -6.75
N LYS A 15 -6.86 5.45 -6.97
CA LYS A 15 -8.05 6.30 -7.12
C LYS A 15 -8.91 5.93 -8.33
N LYS A 16 -8.30 5.43 -9.42
CA LYS A 16 -9.02 4.87 -10.57
C LYS A 16 -9.55 3.45 -10.32
N PHE A 17 -9.08 2.82 -9.25
CA PHE A 17 -9.46 1.50 -8.80
C PHE A 17 -10.52 1.52 -7.69
N ASP A 18 -11.36 2.57 -7.68
CA ASP A 18 -12.50 2.83 -6.78
C ASP A 18 -13.65 1.79 -6.85
N THR A 19 -13.38 0.56 -7.27
CA THR A 19 -14.43 -0.42 -7.57
C THR A 19 -14.06 -1.82 -7.12
N ALA A 20 -13.67 -2.07 -5.86
CA ALA A 20 -13.50 -3.40 -5.20
C ALA A 20 -12.69 -4.50 -5.97
N VAL A 21 -13.10 -4.84 -7.18
CA VAL A 21 -12.45 -5.62 -8.25
C VAL A 21 -10.94 -5.36 -8.41
N PRO A 22 -10.37 -4.14 -8.32
CA PRO A 22 -8.95 -3.95 -8.53
C PRO A 22 -8.09 -4.00 -7.26
N ALA A 23 -8.71 -4.06 -6.09
CA ALA A 23 -7.98 -4.37 -4.87
C ALA A 23 -7.48 -5.83 -4.89
N THR A 24 -8.24 -6.76 -5.49
CA THR A 24 -7.87 -8.17 -5.57
C THR A 24 -6.53 -8.45 -6.27
N PRO A 25 -6.26 -7.94 -7.50
CA PRO A 25 -4.95 -8.14 -8.14
C PRO A 25 -3.81 -7.43 -7.40
N LEU A 26 -4.08 -6.30 -6.75
CA LEU A 26 -3.09 -5.59 -5.93
C LEU A 26 -2.74 -6.39 -4.68
N VAL A 27 -3.73 -6.83 -3.91
CA VAL A 27 -3.55 -7.70 -2.73
C VAL A 27 -2.83 -8.99 -3.13
N GLY A 28 -3.16 -9.59 -4.27
CA GLY A 28 -2.43 -10.75 -4.80
C GLY A 28 -0.96 -10.45 -5.07
N SER A 29 -0.65 -9.30 -5.67
CA SER A 29 0.73 -8.87 -5.95
C SER A 29 1.53 -8.58 -4.67
N LEU A 30 0.90 -7.89 -3.71
CA LEU A 30 1.48 -7.58 -2.41
C LEU A 30 1.70 -8.86 -1.58
N SER A 31 0.78 -9.81 -1.66
CA SER A 31 0.91 -11.09 -0.97
C SER A 31 2.02 -11.95 -1.56
N LYS A 32 2.15 -11.98 -2.88
CA LYS A 32 3.27 -12.65 -3.56
C LYS A 32 4.61 -12.00 -3.22
N ALA A 33 4.64 -10.69 -3.04
CA ALA A 33 5.80 -9.94 -2.57
C ALA A 33 6.02 -10.01 -1.05
N GLN A 34 5.25 -10.83 -0.31
CA GLN A 34 5.34 -11.05 1.13
C GLN A 34 5.10 -9.79 2.00
N PHE A 35 4.39 -8.79 1.49
CA PHE A 35 3.96 -7.63 2.28
C PHE A 35 2.73 -7.93 3.13
N CYS A 36 1.76 -8.68 2.58
CA CYS A 36 0.50 -9.00 3.23
C CYS A 36 0.09 -10.46 3.00
N THR A 37 -0.87 -10.95 3.78
CA THR A 37 -1.53 -12.23 3.54
C THR A 37 -2.46 -12.14 2.32
N GLY A 38 -2.98 -13.28 1.85
CA GLY A 38 -3.97 -13.29 0.76
C GLY A 38 -5.28 -12.58 1.10
N SER A 39 -5.54 -12.31 2.39
CA SER A 39 -6.66 -11.48 2.86
C SER A 39 -6.32 -9.99 2.98
N GLY A 40 -5.09 -9.58 2.67
CA GLY A 40 -4.63 -8.20 2.75
C GLY A 40 -4.09 -7.79 4.13
N HIS A 41 -3.88 -8.73 5.05
CA HIS A 41 -3.33 -8.41 6.38
C HIS A 41 -1.81 -8.28 6.34
N PRO A 42 -1.18 -7.22 6.87
CA PRO A 42 0.28 -7.09 6.83
C PRO A 42 0.97 -8.25 7.56
N ILE A 43 2.02 -8.81 6.97
CA ILE A 43 2.74 -9.98 7.55
C ILE A 43 3.63 -9.56 8.72
N SER A 44 4.18 -8.35 8.65
CA SER A 44 5.05 -7.79 9.68
C SER A 44 4.46 -6.49 10.21
N LYS A 45 4.92 -6.08 11.40
CA LYS A 45 4.61 -4.76 11.93
C LYS A 45 5.15 -3.71 10.95
N PRO A 46 4.26 -2.93 10.33
CA PRO A 46 4.72 -1.89 9.43
C PRO A 46 5.52 -0.83 10.19
N VAL A 47 6.55 -0.26 9.57
CA VAL A 47 7.42 0.75 10.24
C VAL A 47 6.63 1.97 10.75
N TRP A 48 5.49 2.27 10.15
CA TRP A 48 4.63 3.38 10.54
C TRP A 48 3.78 3.12 11.79
N THR A 49 3.72 1.90 12.32
CA THR A 49 2.98 1.65 13.58
C THR A 49 3.64 2.25 14.80
N ASP A 50 4.93 2.58 14.71
CA ASP A 50 5.70 3.23 15.78
C ASP A 50 5.84 4.75 15.56
N LEU A 51 5.27 5.28 14.47
CA LEU A 51 5.29 6.70 14.13
C LEU A 51 4.07 7.41 14.71
N SER A 52 4.22 8.68 15.08
CA SER A 52 3.06 9.50 15.44
C SER A 52 2.23 9.82 14.20
N ASP A 53 0.95 10.12 14.40
CA ASP A 53 0.07 10.54 13.29
C ASP A 53 0.65 11.74 12.53
N TRP A 54 1.40 12.60 13.20
CA TRP A 54 2.08 13.73 12.58
C TRP A 54 3.26 13.29 11.70
N ASP A 55 4.08 12.34 12.16
CA ASP A 55 5.19 11.78 11.39
C ASP A 55 4.71 10.99 10.15
N ILE A 56 3.48 10.47 10.18
CA ILE A 56 2.84 9.82 9.02
C ILE A 56 2.36 10.88 8.01
N LEU A 57 1.77 11.98 8.48
CA LEU A 57 1.24 13.05 7.62
C LEU A 57 2.33 13.96 7.04
N ASP A 58 3.48 14.09 7.70
CA ASP A 58 4.61 14.93 7.27
C ASP A 58 5.41 14.35 6.09
N ARG A 59 5.24 13.05 5.80
CA ARG A 59 6.02 12.27 4.83
C ARG A 59 5.36 12.13 3.46
#